data_AF-A0AAD8LBD7-F1
#
_entry.id   AF-A0AAD8LBD7-F1
#
_cell.length_a   1.000
_cell.length_b   1.000
_cell.length_c   1.000
_cell.angle_alpha   90.00
_cell.angle_beta   90.00
_cell.angle_gamma   90.00
#
_symmetry.space_group_name_H-M   'P 1'
#
loop_
_entity.id
_entity.type
_entity.pdbx_description
1 polymer ?
#
loop_
_entity_poly.entity_id
_entity_poly.type
_entity_poly.pdbx_seq_one_letter_code
_entity_poly.pdbx_strand_id
1 'polypeptide(L)'
;MPLSEDSKKSFQCEFELEFSGSDVRSGFSSWFSNKFNTSPDKELKALAHGPVCTYSYTACIVNGVRFVVDDRDIRRTTQNSGVVTVGEDGTRYFGQLEDIQELRYINGYSVVLFHCKWFDTSRKGALTKKNNIVVIDVSREWFADQPYILATQAQQVFYLEDPSKSTSNWRVVEDIHHRKLWDHPSISVANEIDVLHDNQSSDYNLVVDDDVEVGEQGLNDVIDVHDNCDLVVDLDCMPIDPIVDDECFINDDGEDEDAYMSDDEDEINDNNDDSDDDLVNEDVYLSGDSD
;
A
#
# COMPACT_ATOMS: atom_id res chain seq x y z
N MET A 1 -6.33 -22.68 -12.97
CA MET A 1 -6.56 -21.64 -14.01
C MET A 1 -7.74 -20.82 -13.50
N PRO A 2 -7.62 -19.51 -13.23
CA PRO A 2 -8.73 -18.79 -12.60
C PRO A 2 -10.01 -18.98 -13.43
N LEU A 3 -11.12 -19.29 -12.75
CA LEU A 3 -12.45 -19.37 -13.38
C LEU A 3 -12.64 -18.13 -14.25
N SER A 4 -12.99 -18.32 -15.52
CA SER A 4 -13.22 -17.20 -16.43
C SER A 4 -14.31 -16.28 -15.88
N GLU A 5 -14.25 -14.98 -16.19
CA GLU A 5 -15.30 -14.03 -15.82
C GLU A 5 -16.69 -14.46 -16.33
N ASP A 6 -16.72 -15.14 -17.49
CA ASP A 6 -17.94 -15.77 -18.02
C ASP A 6 -18.50 -16.85 -17.08
N SER A 7 -17.64 -17.61 -16.41
CA SER A 7 -18.04 -18.62 -15.42
C SER A 7 -18.58 -17.99 -14.14
N LYS A 8 -17.99 -16.88 -13.67
CA LYS A 8 -18.47 -16.16 -12.47
C LYS A 8 -19.85 -15.55 -12.68
N LYS A 9 -20.04 -14.86 -13.80
CA LYS A 9 -21.35 -14.31 -14.20
C LYS A 9 -22.38 -15.43 -14.37
N SER A 10 -21.95 -16.62 -14.82
CA SER A 10 -22.82 -17.81 -14.89
C SER A 10 -23.34 -18.25 -13.52
N PHE A 11 -22.48 -18.41 -12.50
CA PHE A 11 -22.93 -18.95 -11.21
C PHE A 11 -23.85 -18.01 -10.43
N GLN A 12 -23.58 -16.70 -10.47
CA GLN A 12 -24.49 -15.74 -9.84
C GLN A 12 -25.85 -15.73 -10.55
N CYS A 13 -25.87 -15.75 -11.89
CA CYS A 13 -27.12 -15.84 -12.64
C CYS A 13 -27.88 -17.14 -12.32
N GLU A 14 -27.19 -18.27 -12.23
CA GLU A 14 -27.78 -19.55 -11.82
C GLU A 14 -28.41 -19.46 -10.43
N PHE A 15 -27.71 -18.89 -9.45
CA PHE A 15 -28.26 -18.69 -8.10
C PHE A 15 -29.51 -17.81 -8.11
N GLU A 16 -29.47 -16.67 -8.82
CA GLU A 16 -30.58 -15.73 -8.89
C GLU A 16 -31.81 -16.34 -9.60
N LEU A 17 -31.60 -17.21 -10.59
CA LEU A 17 -32.66 -17.97 -11.26
C LEU A 17 -33.27 -19.04 -10.35
N GLU A 18 -32.45 -19.77 -9.58
CA GLU A 18 -32.93 -20.82 -8.67
C GLU A 18 -33.61 -20.23 -7.42
N PHE A 19 -33.18 -19.05 -6.95
CA PHE A 19 -33.63 -18.42 -5.71
C PHE A 19 -34.11 -16.98 -5.92
N SER A 20 -35.07 -16.79 -6.83
CA SER A 20 -35.64 -15.47 -7.11
C SER A 20 -36.13 -14.76 -5.83
N GLY A 21 -35.53 -13.62 -5.51
CA GLY A 21 -35.86 -12.81 -4.32
C GLY A 21 -35.01 -13.10 -3.07
N SER A 22 -34.06 -14.04 -3.12
CA SER A 22 -33.08 -14.25 -2.06
C SER A 22 -31.90 -13.31 -2.18
N ASP A 23 -31.35 -12.86 -1.06
CA ASP A 23 -30.16 -12.04 -1.02
C ASP A 23 -28.90 -12.89 -1.30
N VAL A 24 -28.15 -12.50 -2.32
CA VAL A 24 -26.90 -13.18 -2.74
C VAL A 24 -25.90 -13.22 -1.59
N ARG A 25 -25.80 -12.16 -0.78
CA ARG A 25 -24.81 -12.08 0.32
C ARG A 25 -25.04 -13.14 1.39
N SER A 26 -26.27 -13.54 1.62
CA SER A 26 -26.63 -14.52 2.65
C SER A 26 -26.85 -15.94 2.10
N GLY A 27 -27.32 -16.08 0.87
CA GLY A 27 -27.69 -17.38 0.29
C GLY A 27 -26.60 -18.04 -0.56
N PHE A 28 -25.75 -17.26 -1.23
CA PHE A 28 -24.86 -17.78 -2.27
C PHE A 28 -23.85 -18.79 -1.73
N SER A 29 -23.18 -18.50 -0.61
CA SER A 29 -22.16 -19.38 -0.04
C SER A 29 -22.73 -20.78 0.28
N SER A 30 -23.90 -20.83 0.92
CA SER A 30 -24.56 -22.09 1.25
C SER A 30 -25.00 -22.86 0.00
N TRP A 31 -25.56 -22.15 -0.98
CA TRP A 31 -25.93 -22.74 -2.26
C TRP A 31 -24.72 -23.30 -3.02
N PHE A 32 -23.67 -22.51 -3.14
CA PHE A 32 -22.45 -22.88 -3.85
C PHE A 32 -21.78 -24.09 -3.19
N SER A 33 -21.71 -24.11 -1.85
CA SER A 33 -21.24 -25.26 -1.09
C SER A 33 -22.06 -26.51 -1.40
N ASN A 34 -23.38 -26.44 -1.31
CA ASN A 34 -24.26 -27.58 -1.59
C ASN A 34 -24.12 -28.09 -3.04
N LYS A 35 -23.91 -27.20 -4.00
CA LYS A 35 -23.80 -27.54 -5.43
C LYS A 35 -22.46 -28.19 -5.78
N PHE A 36 -21.35 -27.76 -5.16
CA PHE A 36 -20.00 -28.10 -5.60
C PHE A 36 -19.13 -28.85 -4.57
N ASN A 37 -19.61 -29.14 -3.37
CA ASN A 37 -18.87 -29.88 -2.33
C ASN A 37 -18.36 -31.27 -2.81
N THR A 38 -19.08 -31.92 -3.73
CA THR A 38 -18.66 -33.21 -4.33
C THR A 38 -18.15 -33.08 -5.76
N SER A 39 -17.83 -31.86 -6.21
CA SER A 39 -17.31 -31.62 -7.56
C SER A 39 -16.03 -32.44 -7.80
N PRO A 40 -15.88 -33.07 -8.99
CA PRO A 40 -14.61 -33.69 -9.38
C PRO A 40 -13.51 -32.66 -9.67
N ASP A 41 -13.89 -31.41 -9.91
CA ASP A 41 -12.96 -30.28 -10.06
C ASP A 41 -12.47 -29.84 -8.68
N LYS A 42 -11.15 -29.92 -8.48
CA LYS A 42 -10.49 -29.61 -7.20
C LYS A 42 -10.59 -28.13 -6.83
N GLU A 43 -10.56 -27.21 -7.80
CA GLU A 43 -10.65 -25.77 -7.55
C GLU A 43 -12.07 -25.40 -7.12
N LEU A 44 -13.09 -25.85 -7.88
CA LEU A 44 -14.49 -25.63 -7.53
C LEU A 44 -14.85 -26.25 -6.18
N LYS A 45 -14.37 -27.46 -5.92
CA LYS A 45 -14.55 -28.12 -4.63
C LYS A 45 -13.90 -27.31 -3.51
N ALA A 46 -12.66 -26.82 -3.71
CA ALA A 46 -11.97 -26.02 -2.70
C ALA A 46 -12.75 -24.75 -2.36
N LEU A 47 -13.22 -24.00 -3.37
CA LEU A 47 -14.08 -22.83 -3.17
C LEU A 47 -15.39 -23.17 -2.44
N ALA A 48 -15.99 -24.33 -2.75
CA ALA A 48 -17.23 -24.79 -2.13
C ALA A 48 -17.10 -25.12 -0.64
N HIS A 49 -15.91 -25.55 -0.21
CA HIS A 49 -15.60 -25.77 1.20
C HIS A 49 -15.27 -24.48 1.95
N GLY A 50 -14.98 -23.39 1.23
CA GLY A 50 -14.51 -22.15 1.82
C GLY A 50 -13.06 -22.22 2.32
N PRO A 51 -12.53 -21.09 2.82
CA PRO A 51 -11.18 -21.05 3.37
C PRO A 51 -11.06 -21.88 4.65
N VAL A 52 -9.95 -22.59 4.79
CA VAL A 52 -9.55 -23.36 5.97
C VAL A 52 -8.95 -22.45 7.03
N CYS A 53 -8.14 -21.47 6.61
CA CYS A 53 -7.57 -20.46 7.48
C CYS A 53 -7.29 -19.15 6.73
N THR A 54 -7.09 -18.09 7.51
CA THR A 54 -6.77 -16.74 7.04
C THR A 54 -5.51 -16.25 7.75
N TYR A 55 -4.57 -15.69 7.00
CA TYR A 55 -3.37 -15.02 7.53
C TYR A 55 -3.39 -13.54 7.16
N SER A 56 -2.93 -12.68 8.06
CA SER A 56 -2.75 -11.24 7.79
C SER A 56 -1.27 -10.90 7.65
N TYR A 57 -0.98 -9.94 6.78
CA TYR A 57 0.38 -9.49 6.48
C TYR A 57 0.48 -7.97 6.44
N THR A 58 1.66 -7.44 6.79
CA THR A 58 1.92 -5.99 6.76
C THR A 58 2.55 -5.52 5.44
N ALA A 59 3.06 -6.45 4.62
CA ALA A 59 3.60 -6.17 3.30
C ALA A 59 3.55 -7.41 2.41
N CYS A 60 3.50 -7.20 1.10
CA CYS A 60 3.71 -8.26 0.11
C CYS A 60 4.25 -7.66 -1.21
N ILE A 61 4.79 -8.51 -2.05
CA ILE A 61 5.21 -8.19 -3.41
C ILE A 61 4.24 -8.88 -4.35
N VAL A 62 3.58 -8.09 -5.20
CA VAL A 62 2.64 -8.55 -6.21
C VAL A 62 3.01 -7.95 -7.56
N ASN A 63 3.13 -8.79 -8.59
CA ASN A 63 3.52 -8.36 -9.94
C ASN A 63 4.83 -7.53 -9.95
N GLY A 64 5.78 -7.91 -9.11
CA GLY A 64 7.04 -7.20 -8.96
C GLY A 64 6.89 -5.80 -8.35
N VAL A 65 5.85 -5.55 -7.52
CA VAL A 65 5.64 -4.29 -6.81
C VAL A 65 5.41 -4.57 -5.33
N ARG A 66 6.17 -3.89 -4.46
CA ARG A 66 6.00 -4.01 -3.01
C ARG A 66 4.86 -3.12 -2.53
N PHE A 67 3.85 -3.74 -1.94
CA PHE A 67 2.76 -3.07 -1.23
C PHE A 67 2.97 -3.19 0.28
N VAL A 68 2.64 -2.13 1.01
CA VAL A 68 2.75 -2.06 2.47
C VAL A 68 1.44 -1.50 3.02
N VAL A 69 0.93 -2.07 4.12
CA VAL A 69 -0.29 -1.56 4.77
C VAL A 69 -0.06 -0.16 5.34
N ASP A 70 -1.07 0.70 5.30
CA ASP A 70 -1.01 2.12 5.66
C ASP A 70 -0.41 2.36 7.05
N ASP A 71 -0.85 1.60 8.06
CA ASP A 71 -0.37 1.70 9.45
C ASP A 71 1.16 1.55 9.58
N ARG A 72 1.76 0.77 8.68
CA ARG A 72 3.21 0.59 8.59
C ARG A 72 3.85 1.64 7.68
N ASP A 73 3.17 2.02 6.61
CA ASP A 73 3.65 2.94 5.59
C ASP A 73 3.77 4.38 6.09
N ILE A 74 2.85 4.84 6.95
CA ILE A 74 2.85 6.20 7.52
C ILE A 74 4.12 6.52 8.34
N ARG A 75 4.83 5.48 8.79
CA ARG A 75 6.09 5.60 9.56
C ARG A 75 7.33 5.64 8.66
N ARG A 76 7.16 5.55 7.33
CA ARG A 76 8.24 5.45 6.35
C ARG A 76 8.34 6.72 5.51
N THR A 77 9.54 6.97 5.00
CA THR A 77 9.80 8.03 4.02
C THR A 77 9.21 7.69 2.65
N THR A 78 9.15 6.40 2.30
CA THR A 78 8.53 5.89 1.07
C THR A 78 7.07 5.56 1.31
N GLN A 79 6.16 6.04 0.46
CA GLN A 79 4.78 5.56 0.41
C GLN A 79 4.74 4.26 -0.41
N ASN A 80 4.02 3.24 0.02
CA ASN A 80 3.78 1.98 -0.72
C ASN A 80 2.38 1.40 -0.49
N SER A 81 1.50 2.18 0.12
CA SER A 81 0.14 1.82 0.54
C SER A 81 -0.95 2.32 -0.41
N GLY A 82 -0.64 3.24 -1.33
CA GLY A 82 -1.61 3.75 -2.29
C GLY A 82 -1.94 2.71 -3.37
N VAL A 83 -3.24 2.50 -3.58
CA VAL A 83 -3.78 1.49 -4.51
C VAL A 83 -4.74 2.12 -5.50
N VAL A 84 -4.65 1.69 -6.75
CA VAL A 84 -5.69 1.89 -7.74
C VAL A 84 -6.08 0.56 -8.37
N THR A 85 -7.38 0.39 -8.62
CA THR A 85 -7.92 -0.72 -9.42
C THR A 85 -8.78 -0.18 -10.54
N VAL A 86 -8.90 -0.95 -11.62
CA VAL A 86 -9.71 -0.60 -12.80
C VAL A 86 -10.94 -1.50 -12.83
N GLY A 87 -12.13 -0.91 -12.74
CA GLY A 87 -13.40 -1.62 -12.87
C GLY A 87 -13.66 -2.11 -14.29
N GLU A 88 -14.69 -2.95 -14.44
CA GLU A 88 -15.09 -3.50 -15.75
C GLU A 88 -15.46 -2.41 -16.78
N ASP A 89 -15.96 -1.28 -16.30
CA ASP A 89 -16.32 -0.11 -17.11
C ASP A 89 -15.12 0.78 -17.46
N GLY A 90 -13.91 0.41 -17.02
CA GLY A 90 -12.68 1.18 -17.15
C GLY A 90 -12.54 2.30 -16.11
N THR A 91 -13.48 2.43 -15.18
CA THR A 91 -13.40 3.43 -14.10
C THR A 91 -12.28 3.06 -13.14
N ARG A 92 -11.46 4.05 -12.78
CA ARG A 92 -10.37 3.90 -11.81
C ARG A 92 -10.87 4.20 -10.41
N TYR A 93 -10.67 3.26 -9.50
CA TYR A 93 -10.99 3.39 -8.08
C TYR A 93 -9.71 3.54 -7.30
N PHE A 94 -9.59 4.64 -6.57
CA PHE A 94 -8.40 5.02 -5.81
C PHE A 94 -8.66 4.71 -4.34
N GLY A 95 -7.68 4.15 -3.66
CA GLY A 95 -7.80 3.79 -2.26
C GLY A 95 -6.46 3.58 -1.58
N GLN A 96 -6.55 3.30 -0.30
CA GLN A 96 -5.43 3.09 0.61
C GLN A 96 -5.47 1.65 1.12
N LEU A 97 -4.35 0.93 1.04
CA LEU A 97 -4.23 -0.43 1.53
C LEU A 97 -4.17 -0.45 3.05
N GLU A 98 -5.16 -1.07 3.71
CA GLU A 98 -5.23 -1.15 5.17
C GLU A 98 -4.87 -2.53 5.71
N ASP A 99 -5.18 -3.62 4.99
CA ASP A 99 -4.85 -4.99 5.40
C ASP A 99 -4.59 -5.89 4.18
N ILE A 100 -3.78 -6.93 4.36
CA ILE A 100 -3.47 -7.95 3.36
C ILE A 100 -3.82 -9.31 3.96
N GLN A 101 -4.77 -10.01 3.34
CA GLN A 101 -5.27 -11.30 3.85
C GLN A 101 -4.99 -12.43 2.85
N GLU A 102 -4.27 -13.47 3.26
CA GLU A 102 -4.19 -14.74 2.52
C GLU A 102 -5.27 -15.70 3.03
N LEU A 103 -6.19 -16.07 2.15
CA LEU A 103 -7.17 -17.12 2.36
C LEU A 103 -6.61 -18.44 1.84
N ARG A 104 -6.37 -19.42 2.72
CA ARG A 104 -5.94 -20.77 2.31
C ARG A 104 -7.11 -21.71 2.24
N TYR A 105 -7.16 -22.51 1.19
CA TYR A 105 -8.19 -23.51 0.92
C TYR A 105 -7.57 -24.92 0.98
N ILE A 106 -8.44 -25.93 0.95
CA ILE A 106 -8.01 -27.32 0.79
C ILE A 106 -7.23 -27.51 -0.53
N ASN A 107 -6.45 -28.59 -0.63
CA ASN A 107 -5.63 -28.92 -1.80
C ASN A 107 -4.53 -27.89 -2.13
N GLY A 108 -4.13 -27.05 -1.16
CA GLY A 108 -3.00 -26.13 -1.31
C GLY A 108 -3.31 -24.85 -2.08
N TYR A 109 -4.57 -24.59 -2.45
CA TYR A 109 -4.96 -23.34 -3.10
C TYR A 109 -4.95 -22.19 -2.10
N SER A 110 -4.53 -21.00 -2.52
CA SER A 110 -4.69 -19.77 -1.74
C SER A 110 -5.04 -18.57 -2.62
N VAL A 111 -5.61 -17.55 -1.99
CA VAL A 111 -5.96 -16.27 -2.62
C VAL A 111 -5.55 -15.15 -1.68
N VAL A 112 -4.83 -14.16 -2.19
CA VAL A 112 -4.48 -12.95 -1.44
C VAL A 112 -5.44 -11.82 -1.79
N LEU A 113 -6.07 -11.25 -0.76
CA LEU A 113 -6.98 -10.12 -0.83
C LEU A 113 -6.34 -8.89 -0.20
N PHE A 114 -6.55 -7.75 -0.84
CA PHE A 114 -6.25 -6.45 -0.26
C PHE A 114 -7.53 -5.86 0.30
N HIS A 115 -7.53 -5.49 1.57
CA HIS A 115 -8.54 -4.66 2.18
C HIS A 115 -8.17 -3.20 1.96
N CYS A 116 -8.95 -2.50 1.16
CA CYS A 116 -8.68 -1.12 0.81
C CYS A 116 -9.77 -0.18 1.35
N LYS A 117 -9.33 0.94 1.90
CA LYS A 117 -10.16 2.13 2.09
C LYS A 117 -10.26 2.89 0.78
N TRP A 118 -11.43 2.85 0.14
CA TRP A 118 -11.65 3.51 -1.15
C TRP A 118 -12.07 4.97 -0.98
N PHE A 119 -11.55 5.86 -1.81
CA PHE A 119 -11.91 7.28 -1.83
C PHE A 119 -13.09 7.55 -2.78
N ASP A 120 -14.05 8.38 -2.34
CA ASP A 120 -15.19 8.82 -3.16
C ASP A 120 -14.78 9.83 -4.23
N THR A 121 -14.53 9.33 -5.44
CA THR A 121 -14.20 10.14 -6.62
C THR A 121 -15.39 10.40 -7.55
N SER A 122 -16.59 9.90 -7.23
CA SER A 122 -17.77 10.00 -8.12
C SER A 122 -18.40 11.40 -8.12
N ARG A 123 -18.24 12.11 -6.99
CA ARG A 123 -18.89 13.41 -6.79
C ARG A 123 -18.30 14.43 -7.76
N LYS A 124 -19.16 15.32 -8.27
CA LYS A 124 -18.72 16.41 -9.14
C LYS A 124 -17.65 17.25 -8.43
N GLY A 125 -16.44 17.27 -8.99
CA GLY A 125 -15.30 18.01 -8.46
C GLY A 125 -14.40 17.22 -7.51
N ALA A 126 -14.78 16.02 -7.06
CA ALA A 126 -13.93 15.20 -6.19
C ALA A 126 -12.71 14.62 -6.91
N LEU A 127 -12.76 14.51 -8.24
CA LEU A 127 -11.62 14.20 -9.09
C LEU A 127 -11.48 15.26 -10.16
N THR A 128 -10.28 15.80 -10.32
CA THR A 128 -9.93 16.74 -11.39
C THR A 128 -8.74 16.20 -12.17
N LYS A 129 -8.85 16.18 -13.49
CA LYS A 129 -7.74 15.88 -14.41
C LYS A 129 -7.38 17.12 -15.21
N LYS A 130 -6.17 17.66 -14.99
CA LYS A 130 -5.65 18.83 -15.72
C LYS A 130 -4.19 18.57 -16.09
N ASN A 131 -3.83 18.78 -17.35
CA ASN A 131 -2.45 18.64 -17.84
C ASN A 131 -1.81 17.28 -17.49
N ASN A 132 -2.59 16.19 -17.59
CA ASN A 132 -2.21 14.83 -17.17
C ASN A 132 -2.00 14.61 -15.67
N ILE A 133 -2.19 15.63 -14.84
CA ILE A 133 -2.18 15.51 -13.39
C ILE A 133 -3.59 15.14 -12.93
N VAL A 134 -3.68 14.09 -12.12
CA VAL A 134 -4.90 13.68 -11.44
C VAL A 134 -4.83 14.17 -10.00
N VAL A 135 -5.87 14.86 -9.54
CA VAL A 135 -6.00 15.31 -8.15
C VAL A 135 -7.35 14.83 -7.61
N ILE A 136 -7.33 14.20 -6.44
CA ILE A 136 -8.51 13.64 -5.78
C ILE A 136 -8.73 14.26 -4.39
N ASP A 137 -9.99 14.30 -3.96
CA ASP A 137 -10.40 14.61 -2.58
C ASP A 137 -10.52 13.29 -1.79
N VAL A 138 -9.63 13.09 -0.81
CA VAL A 138 -9.58 11.86 0.02
C VAL A 138 -10.43 11.96 1.30
N SER A 139 -11.21 13.02 1.48
CA SER A 139 -11.98 13.25 2.71
C SER A 139 -13.17 12.31 2.93
N ARG A 140 -13.57 11.57 1.90
CA ARG A 140 -14.74 10.69 1.95
C ARG A 140 -14.42 9.30 1.44
N GLU A 141 -15.02 8.34 2.11
CA GLU A 141 -14.89 6.93 1.81
C GLU A 141 -16.03 6.43 0.92
N TRP A 142 -15.72 5.41 0.13
CA TRP A 142 -16.64 4.68 -0.74
C TRP A 142 -16.47 3.17 -0.50
N PHE A 143 -17.47 2.35 -0.87
CA PHE A 143 -17.40 0.87 -0.83
C PHE A 143 -16.96 0.30 0.53
N ALA A 144 -17.36 0.94 1.64
CA ALA A 144 -17.06 0.43 2.98
C ALA A 144 -17.61 -1.00 3.23
N ASP A 145 -18.64 -1.42 2.49
CA ASP A 145 -19.20 -2.77 2.53
C ASP A 145 -18.58 -3.72 1.49
N GLN A 146 -17.70 -3.23 0.61
CA GLN A 146 -16.98 -4.00 -0.41
C GLN A 146 -15.51 -3.53 -0.52
N PRO A 147 -14.71 -3.63 0.57
CA PRO A 147 -13.35 -3.10 0.60
C PRO A 147 -12.32 -3.98 -0.13
N TYR A 148 -12.68 -5.22 -0.45
CA TYR A 148 -11.73 -6.23 -0.92
C TYR A 148 -11.55 -6.25 -2.44
N ILE A 149 -10.28 -6.35 -2.87
CA ILE A 149 -9.90 -6.73 -4.24
C ILE A 149 -8.90 -7.90 -4.19
N LEU A 150 -8.72 -8.59 -5.31
CA LEU A 150 -7.59 -9.50 -5.45
C LEU A 150 -6.30 -8.66 -5.47
N ALA A 151 -5.26 -9.12 -4.77
CA ALA A 151 -3.98 -8.42 -4.76
C ALA A 151 -3.44 -8.19 -6.18
N THR A 152 -3.66 -9.16 -7.09
CA THR A 152 -3.25 -9.08 -8.51
C THR A 152 -3.99 -8.03 -9.34
N GLN A 153 -5.12 -7.49 -8.85
CA GLN A 153 -5.85 -6.40 -9.49
C GLN A 153 -5.33 -5.02 -9.06
N ALA A 154 -4.52 -4.95 -8.01
CA ALA A 154 -3.98 -3.72 -7.50
C ALA A 154 -2.84 -3.19 -8.40
N GLN A 155 -2.85 -1.87 -8.62
CA GLN A 155 -1.72 -1.11 -9.14
C GLN A 155 -1.31 -0.09 -8.08
N GLN A 156 -0.01 0.17 -7.93
CA GLN A 156 0.47 1.13 -6.96
C GLN A 156 0.34 2.57 -7.49
N VAL A 157 -0.05 3.47 -6.60
CA VAL A 157 -0.07 4.92 -6.82
C VAL A 157 0.49 5.64 -5.59
N PHE A 158 0.98 6.86 -5.77
CA PHE A 158 1.34 7.73 -4.65
C PHE A 158 0.32 8.86 -4.46
N TYR A 159 0.12 9.25 -3.21
CA TYR A 159 -0.76 10.36 -2.83
C TYR A 159 0.06 11.49 -2.24
N LEU A 160 0.38 12.47 -3.08
CA LEU A 160 1.18 13.62 -2.71
C LEU A 160 0.29 14.78 -2.29
N GLU A 161 0.70 15.54 -1.27
CA GLU A 161 -0.02 16.77 -0.92
C GLU A 161 0.11 17.81 -2.04
N ASP A 162 -0.99 18.50 -2.35
CA ASP A 162 -0.99 19.61 -3.30
C ASP A 162 -0.69 20.93 -2.55
N PRO A 163 0.51 21.50 -2.66
CA PRO A 163 0.85 22.74 -1.95
C PRO A 163 0.02 23.95 -2.40
N SER A 164 -0.64 23.86 -3.56
CA SER A 164 -1.55 24.92 -4.05
C SER A 164 -2.94 24.87 -3.40
N LYS A 165 -3.26 23.80 -2.66
CA LYS A 165 -4.55 23.61 -2.00
C LYS A 165 -4.40 23.85 -0.50
N SER A 166 -5.15 24.83 0.00
CA SER A 166 -5.17 25.17 1.43
C SER A 166 -5.82 24.10 2.32
N THR A 167 -6.45 23.06 1.75
CA THR A 167 -7.10 21.98 2.52
C THR A 167 -6.29 20.70 2.40
N SER A 168 -6.01 20.06 3.53
CA SER A 168 -5.18 18.86 3.66
C SER A 168 -5.77 17.59 3.04
N ASN A 169 -6.97 17.64 2.45
CA ASN A 169 -7.66 16.46 1.91
C ASN A 169 -7.45 16.26 0.40
N TRP A 170 -6.77 17.18 -0.27
CA TRP A 170 -6.46 17.00 -1.70
C TRP A 170 -5.14 16.27 -1.85
N ARG A 171 -5.13 15.28 -2.73
CA ARG A 171 -3.95 14.51 -3.08
C ARG A 171 -3.75 14.50 -4.58
N VAL A 172 -2.54 14.85 -5.02
CA VAL A 172 -2.08 14.56 -6.38
C VAL A 172 -1.80 13.07 -6.45
N VAL A 173 -2.35 12.41 -7.47
CA VAL A 173 -2.14 10.99 -7.71
C VAL A 173 -1.05 10.82 -8.76
N GLU A 174 0.03 10.16 -8.38
CA GLU A 174 1.12 9.79 -9.28
C GLU A 174 1.04 8.31 -9.63
N ASP A 175 0.94 8.00 -10.93
CA ASP A 175 0.90 6.63 -11.44
C ASP A 175 2.33 6.13 -11.71
N ILE A 176 2.70 5.00 -11.11
CA ILE A 176 4.05 4.46 -11.28
C ILE A 176 4.02 3.33 -12.29
N HIS A 177 4.82 3.49 -13.34
CA HIS A 177 5.14 2.37 -14.22
C HIS A 177 6.39 1.69 -13.67
N HIS A 178 6.20 0.71 -12.80
CA HIS A 178 7.31 -0.08 -12.26
C HIS A 178 8.04 -0.77 -13.40
N ARG A 179 9.38 -0.68 -13.42
CA ARG A 179 10.22 -1.33 -14.44
C ARG A 179 10.27 -2.86 -14.31
N LYS A 180 9.32 -3.47 -13.58
CA LYS A 180 9.35 -4.89 -13.19
C LYS A 180 10.71 -5.28 -12.58
N LEU A 181 11.37 -4.35 -11.88
CA LEU A 181 12.73 -4.58 -11.34
C LEU A 181 12.78 -5.78 -10.38
N TRP A 182 11.64 -6.09 -9.77
CA TRP A 182 11.47 -7.17 -8.80
C TRP A 182 10.95 -8.47 -9.43
N ASP A 183 10.61 -8.48 -10.74
CA ASP A 183 10.35 -9.70 -11.51
C ASP A 183 11.71 -10.31 -11.93
N HIS A 184 12.53 -10.77 -10.98
CA HIS A 184 13.75 -11.52 -11.32
C HIS A 184 13.43 -13.02 -11.33
N PRO A 185 13.32 -13.66 -12.51
CA PRO A 185 13.24 -15.11 -12.56
C PRO A 185 14.60 -15.65 -12.10
N SER A 186 14.63 -16.40 -10.99
CA SER A 186 15.79 -17.08 -10.42
C SER A 186 16.98 -16.19 -10.00
N ILE A 187 17.23 -16.09 -8.70
CA ILE A 187 18.60 -15.92 -8.17
C ILE A 187 19.36 -17.18 -8.60
N SER A 188 19.93 -17.14 -9.80
CA SER A 188 20.95 -18.08 -10.25
C SER A 188 22.20 -17.26 -10.52
N VAL A 189 23.23 -17.64 -9.78
CA VAL A 189 24.54 -16.98 -9.70
C VAL A 189 25.15 -16.87 -11.10
N ALA A 190 25.24 -15.66 -11.64
CA ALA A 190 26.24 -15.31 -12.63
C ALA A 190 26.36 -13.79 -12.74
N ASN A 191 27.54 -13.29 -12.34
CA ASN A 191 28.04 -11.95 -12.61
C ASN A 191 27.65 -11.43 -14.00
N GLU A 192 27.18 -10.18 -14.07
CA GLU A 192 27.61 -9.26 -15.13
C GLU A 192 27.28 -7.79 -14.78
N ILE A 193 28.32 -7.12 -14.26
CA ILE A 193 28.68 -5.70 -14.36
C ILE A 193 27.57 -4.66 -14.16
N ASP A 194 27.51 -4.15 -12.92
CA ASP A 194 26.84 -2.91 -12.54
C ASP A 194 27.36 -1.70 -13.36
N VAL A 195 26.43 -0.96 -13.94
CA VAL A 195 26.62 0.49 -14.14
C VAL A 195 25.85 1.17 -13.01
N LEU A 196 26.54 1.34 -11.89
CA LEU A 196 26.10 2.13 -10.75
C LEU A 196 25.80 3.56 -11.22
N HIS A 197 24.56 4.02 -11.01
CA HIS A 197 24.36 5.41 -10.63
C HIS A 197 24.16 5.41 -9.13
N ASP A 198 25.20 5.83 -8.42
CA ASP A 198 25.16 6.21 -7.02
C ASP A 198 24.01 7.20 -6.79
N ASN A 199 23.09 6.83 -5.90
CA ASN A 199 22.49 7.74 -4.95
C ASN A 199 22.19 6.90 -3.70
N GLN A 200 22.97 7.18 -2.67
CA GLN A 200 23.04 6.49 -1.38
C GLN A 200 21.65 6.25 -0.78
N SER A 201 21.28 4.98 -0.70
CA SER A 201 20.29 4.44 0.24
C SER A 201 20.65 2.97 0.48
N SER A 202 21.80 2.78 1.12
CA SER A 202 22.20 1.55 1.82
C SER A 202 22.15 1.94 3.29
N ASP A 203 21.39 1.24 4.14
CA ASP A 203 21.91 0.02 4.74
C ASP A 203 20.83 -1.05 4.97
N TYR A 204 20.88 -2.11 4.18
CA TYR A 204 20.38 -3.43 4.61
C TYR A 204 21.49 -4.44 4.32
N ASN A 205 22.29 -4.75 5.34
CA ASN A 205 23.16 -5.91 5.30
C ASN A 205 22.28 -7.16 5.50
N LEU A 206 22.01 -7.91 4.42
CA LEU A 206 21.49 -9.27 4.52
C LEU A 206 22.61 -10.17 5.06
N VAL A 207 22.74 -10.23 6.39
CA VAL A 207 23.54 -11.27 7.03
C VAL A 207 22.72 -12.55 6.96
N VAL A 208 23.11 -13.43 6.04
CA VAL A 208 22.68 -14.83 6.07
C VAL A 208 23.64 -15.53 7.03
N ASP A 209 23.20 -15.76 8.27
CA ASP A 209 23.85 -16.76 9.12
C ASP A 209 23.47 -18.13 8.58
N ASP A 210 24.36 -18.69 7.75
CA ASP A 210 24.44 -20.13 7.53
C ASP A 210 24.96 -20.75 8.83
N ASP A 211 24.08 -21.39 9.61
CA ASP A 211 24.34 -22.62 10.38
C ASP A 211 23.20 -22.93 11.38
N VAL A 212 22.14 -23.60 10.91
CA VAL A 212 21.30 -24.44 11.79
C VAL A 212 20.91 -25.74 11.07
N GLU A 213 21.68 -26.80 11.31
CA GLU A 213 21.24 -28.18 11.11
C GLU A 213 20.09 -28.49 12.08
N VAL A 214 18.88 -28.74 11.57
CA VAL A 214 17.84 -29.49 12.28
C VAL A 214 17.27 -30.55 11.35
N GLY A 215 17.30 -31.78 11.84
CA GLY A 215 17.24 -33.01 11.06
C GLY A 215 15.90 -33.33 10.40
N GLU A 216 16.03 -34.17 9.37
CA GLU A 216 14.94 -34.87 8.70
C GLU A 216 14.01 -35.59 9.68
N GLN A 217 12.71 -35.31 9.56
CA GLN A 217 11.68 -36.34 9.72
C GLN A 217 10.35 -35.91 9.05
N GLY A 218 10.21 -36.32 7.79
CA GLY A 218 9.00 -36.90 7.21
C GLY A 218 7.70 -36.08 7.20
N LEU A 219 7.42 -35.43 6.07
CA LEU A 219 6.12 -35.56 5.43
C LEU A 219 6.29 -35.39 3.91
N ASN A 220 6.18 -36.52 3.19
CA ASN A 220 6.05 -36.52 1.75
C ASN A 220 4.68 -35.95 1.40
N ASP A 221 4.62 -34.71 0.93
CA ASP A 221 3.63 -34.32 -0.07
C ASP A 221 4.33 -33.46 -1.11
N VAL A 222 4.37 -33.98 -2.33
CA VAL A 222 4.94 -33.31 -3.49
C VAL A 222 4.06 -32.08 -3.74
N ILE A 223 4.60 -30.89 -3.46
CA ILE A 223 4.00 -29.62 -3.85
C ILE A 223 4.03 -29.59 -5.37
N ASP A 224 2.90 -29.92 -6.00
CA ASP A 224 2.65 -29.66 -7.41
C ASP A 224 2.46 -28.14 -7.54
N VAL A 225 3.56 -27.43 -7.77
CA VAL A 225 3.57 -25.96 -7.97
C VAL A 225 2.91 -25.71 -9.33
N HIS A 226 1.58 -25.61 -9.31
CA HIS A 226 0.80 -25.25 -10.48
C HIS A 226 0.93 -23.73 -10.71
N ASP A 227 1.84 -23.31 -11.60
CA ASP A 227 2.02 -21.95 -12.13
C ASP A 227 1.53 -20.84 -11.17
N ASN A 228 2.28 -20.64 -10.09
CA ASN A 228 2.04 -19.57 -9.13
C ASN A 228 2.31 -18.22 -9.80
N CYS A 229 1.35 -17.30 -9.69
CA CYS A 229 1.64 -15.88 -9.75
C CYS A 229 2.77 -15.58 -8.74
N ASP A 230 3.80 -14.85 -9.15
CA ASP A 230 4.91 -14.41 -8.29
C ASP A 230 4.42 -13.46 -7.18
N LEU A 231 3.72 -14.02 -6.19
CA LEU A 231 3.27 -13.37 -4.97
C LEU A 231 4.24 -13.76 -3.87
N VAL A 232 5.16 -12.86 -3.50
CA VAL A 232 6.06 -13.06 -2.38
C VAL A 232 5.54 -12.27 -1.20
N VAL A 233 5.14 -12.95 -0.13
CA VAL A 233 4.70 -12.28 1.09
C VAL A 233 5.94 -12.05 1.96
N ASP A 234 6.25 -10.78 2.25
CA ASP A 234 7.37 -10.43 3.11
C ASP A 234 6.89 -10.50 4.58
N LEU A 235 7.28 -11.57 5.28
CA LEU A 235 6.83 -11.86 6.64
C LEU A 235 7.57 -10.97 7.65
N ASP A 236 7.11 -9.73 7.78
CA ASP A 236 7.09 -9.06 9.09
C ASP A 236 5.78 -9.41 9.80
N CYS A 237 5.51 -10.71 9.97
CA CYS A 237 4.39 -11.19 10.76
C CYS A 237 4.64 -10.79 12.22
N MET A 238 3.88 -9.82 12.73
CA MET A 238 3.75 -9.63 14.17
C MET A 238 2.71 -10.64 14.68
N PRO A 239 3.08 -11.65 15.50
CA PRO A 239 2.08 -12.37 16.26
C PRO A 239 1.35 -11.38 17.17
N ILE A 240 0.01 -11.44 17.19
CA ILE A 240 -0.79 -10.70 18.17
C ILE A 240 -0.58 -11.39 19.52
N ASP A 241 0.32 -10.86 20.34
CA ASP A 241 0.40 -11.17 21.77
C ASP A 241 0.36 -9.86 22.61
N PRO A 242 -0.24 -9.89 23.81
CA PRO A 242 -0.77 -8.71 24.46
C PRO A 242 0.31 -7.88 25.16
N ILE A 243 0.29 -6.57 24.90
CA ILE A 243 0.80 -5.44 25.71
C ILE A 243 2.07 -5.76 26.52
N VAL A 244 3.21 -5.30 26.01
CA VAL A 244 4.32 -4.89 26.84
C VAL A 244 4.73 -3.49 26.37
N ASP A 245 4.47 -2.50 27.21
CA ASP A 245 5.04 -1.16 27.08
C ASP A 245 6.56 -1.30 27.01
N ASP A 246 7.18 -0.78 25.95
CA ASP A 246 8.57 -0.35 26.00
C ASP A 246 8.81 0.77 24.99
N GLU A 247 8.81 1.99 25.52
CA GLU A 247 9.32 3.23 24.94
C GLU A 247 10.76 3.01 24.43
N CYS A 248 10.91 2.79 23.12
CA CYS A 248 12.21 2.75 22.45
C CYS A 248 12.28 3.87 21.40
N PHE A 249 12.50 5.11 21.87
CA PHE A 249 12.95 6.20 21.00
C PHE A 249 14.37 5.87 20.50
N ILE A 250 14.53 5.59 19.21
CA ILE A 250 15.84 5.65 18.58
C ILE A 250 16.03 7.12 18.18
N ASN A 251 16.81 7.84 19.00
CA ASN A 251 17.38 9.14 18.63
C ASN A 251 18.58 8.87 17.72
N ASP A 252 18.49 9.27 16.46
CA ASP A 252 19.57 9.23 15.50
C ASP A 252 20.28 10.59 15.49
N ASP A 253 21.04 10.87 16.55
CA ASP A 253 21.99 11.99 16.60
C ASP A 253 23.41 11.40 16.68
N GLY A 254 23.96 11.08 15.51
CA GLY A 254 25.39 10.82 15.34
C GLY A 254 26.14 12.14 15.26
N GLU A 255 26.88 12.46 16.33
CA GLU A 255 27.84 13.55 16.40
C GLU A 255 29.01 13.31 15.43
N ASP A 256 29.19 14.18 14.43
CA ASP A 256 30.46 14.30 13.72
C ASP A 256 31.26 15.47 14.33
N GLU A 257 32.37 15.13 14.98
CA GLU A 257 33.40 16.06 15.45
C GLU A 257 34.29 16.51 14.28
N ASP A 258 34.02 17.65 13.66
CA ASP A 258 34.98 18.33 12.79
C ASP A 258 35.91 19.25 13.60
N ALA A 259 37.14 18.74 13.78
CA ALA A 259 38.28 19.42 14.39
C ALA A 259 38.65 20.71 13.62
N TYR A 260 38.39 21.87 14.22
CA TYR A 260 38.87 23.17 13.74
C TYR A 260 40.37 23.31 14.02
N MET A 261 41.17 23.35 12.97
CA MET A 261 42.56 23.83 13.04
C MET A 261 42.55 25.36 13.12
N SER A 262 43.14 25.86 14.21
CA SER A 262 43.44 27.27 14.51
C SER A 262 44.40 27.87 13.48
N ASP A 263 44.17 29.14 13.11
CA ASP A 263 45.21 30.12 12.76
C ASP A 263 44.64 31.56 12.92
N ASP A 264 45.00 32.15 14.06
CA ASP A 264 45.46 33.52 14.33
C ASP A 264 44.71 34.79 13.87
N GLU A 265 44.27 35.51 14.91
CA GLU A 265 44.44 36.94 15.27
C GLU A 265 43.99 38.07 14.30
N ASP A 266 43.05 38.88 14.80
CA ASP A 266 43.29 40.32 15.05
C ASP A 266 42.16 40.91 15.95
N GLU A 267 42.51 41.30 17.18
CA GLU A 267 41.71 42.17 18.06
C GLU A 267 41.94 43.65 17.69
N ILE A 268 40.87 44.43 17.46
CA ILE A 268 40.67 45.85 17.88
C ILE A 268 39.14 46.12 17.81
N ASN A 269 38.36 46.11 18.89
CA ASN A 269 38.14 47.09 19.95
C ASN A 269 37.23 48.32 19.62
N ASP A 270 36.27 48.52 20.53
CA ASP A 270 35.51 49.73 20.90
C ASP A 270 34.36 50.31 20.03
N ASN A 271 33.14 50.06 20.54
CA ASN A 271 32.14 51.03 21.06
C ASN A 271 31.80 52.28 20.22
N ASN A 272 30.49 52.45 19.94
CA ASN A 272 29.65 53.65 20.16
C ASN A 272 28.22 53.30 19.70
N ASP A 273 27.24 53.13 20.60
CA ASP A 273 26.36 54.13 21.23
C ASP A 273 25.23 54.69 20.33
N ASP A 274 24.01 54.46 20.81
CA ASP A 274 22.77 55.25 20.76
C ASP A 274 22.08 55.61 19.43
N SER A 275 20.81 55.18 19.30
CA SER A 275 19.66 56.06 19.61
C SER A 275 18.32 55.36 19.34
N ASP A 276 17.51 55.25 20.40
CA ASP A 276 16.04 55.15 20.34
C ASP A 276 15.43 56.51 19.96
N ASP A 277 14.25 56.50 19.32
CA ASP A 277 13.12 57.47 19.45
C ASP A 277 12.20 57.28 18.21
N ASP A 278 11.02 56.66 18.33
CA ASP A 278 9.74 57.13 18.88
C ASP A 278 8.78 57.82 17.87
N LEU A 279 7.58 57.21 17.77
CA LEU A 279 6.26 57.86 17.81
C LEU A 279 5.58 58.50 16.56
N VAL A 280 4.38 57.93 16.29
CA VAL A 280 3.09 58.46 15.80
C VAL A 280 3.02 59.51 14.68
N ASN A 281 2.10 59.26 13.74
CA ASN A 281 1.02 60.23 13.45
C ASN A 281 -0.19 59.54 12.80
N GLU A 282 -1.27 59.50 13.57
CA GLU A 282 -2.66 59.41 13.14
C GLU A 282 -3.12 60.84 12.85
N ASP A 283 -3.69 61.13 11.68
CA ASP A 283 -4.64 62.23 11.55
C ASP A 283 -5.58 62.04 10.36
N VAL A 284 -6.85 62.10 10.73
CA VAL A 284 -8.09 62.05 9.95
C VAL A 284 -8.36 63.44 9.36
N TYR A 285 -9.03 63.54 8.20
CA TYR A 285 -10.27 64.34 8.00
C TYR A 285 -10.66 64.57 6.52
N LEU A 286 -11.90 64.12 6.24
CA LEU A 286 -13.00 64.79 5.53
C LEU A 286 -13.04 64.87 3.99
N SER A 287 -14.00 64.09 3.47
CA SER A 287 -15.23 64.54 2.81
C SER A 287 -15.16 65.59 1.70
N GLY A 288 -15.68 65.21 0.54
CA GLY A 288 -16.12 66.13 -0.51
C GLY A 288 -16.84 65.39 -1.64
N ASP A 289 -18.14 65.17 -1.47
CA ASP A 289 -19.07 64.88 -2.56
C ASP A 289 -19.10 66.05 -3.55
N SER A 290 -19.27 65.77 -4.85
CA SER A 290 -20.13 66.53 -5.77
C SER A 290 -20.25 65.80 -7.13
N ASP A 291 -21.50 65.50 -7.44
CA ASP A 291 -22.18 65.27 -8.75
C ASP A 291 -21.74 64.14 -9.70
#